data_AF-A0A5A8E5G8-F1
#
_entry.id   AF-A0A5A8E5G8-F1
#
_cell.length_a   1.000
_cell.length_b   1.000
_cell.length_c   1.000
_cell.angle_alpha   90.00
_cell.angle_beta   90.00
_cell.angle_gamma   90.00
#
_symmetry.space_group_name_H-M   'P 1'
#
loop_
_entity.id
_entity.type
_entity.pdbx_description
1 polymer ?
#
loop_
_entity_poly.entity_id
_entity_poly.type
_entity_poly.pdbx_seq_one_letter_code
_entity_poly.pdbx_strand_id
1 'polypeptide(L)' 'MTRAAVASSERVLIIIANKVYDVTDYAEDHPGGEDVMLEHQGADATTEFQDVGHSRAAQQELARYLVAKLEAGDCA' A
#
# COMPACT_ATOMS: atom_id res chain seq x y z
N MET A 1 -13.98 13.84 14.21
CA MET A 1 -13.33 12.85 13.33
C MET A 1 -12.02 13.44 12.84
N THR A 2 -10.97 13.20 13.60
CA THR A 2 -9.63 13.77 13.40
C THR A 2 -9.04 13.18 12.12
N ARG A 3 -9.24 13.86 10.98
CA ARG A 3 -8.44 13.62 9.78
C ARG A 3 -7.03 14.10 10.13
N ALA A 4 -6.20 13.18 10.61
CA ALA A 4 -4.79 13.43 10.80
C ALA A 4 -4.22 13.84 9.45
N ALA A 5 -3.77 15.10 9.40
CA ALA A 5 -2.98 15.62 8.31
C ALA A 5 -1.74 14.74 8.15
N VAL A 6 -1.61 14.06 7.02
CA VAL A 6 -0.28 13.72 6.51
C VAL A 6 0.21 14.98 5.80
N ALA A 7 0.90 15.81 6.57
CA ALA A 7 1.62 16.94 6.06
C ALA A 7 2.81 16.44 5.22
N SER A 8 2.83 16.88 3.96
CA SER A 8 4.03 17.15 3.15
C SER A 8 5.10 16.06 3.05
N SER A 9 5.09 15.32 1.93
CA SER A 9 6.22 14.77 1.14
C SER A 9 5.77 13.43 0.53
N GLU A 10 5.33 13.46 -0.74
CA GLU A 10 5.12 12.35 -1.72
C GLU A 10 5.03 10.88 -1.23
N ARG A 11 4.29 10.55 -0.16
CA ARG A 11 4.22 9.14 0.31
C ARG A 11 3.21 8.31 -0.46
N VAL A 12 3.66 7.21 -1.04
CA VAL A 12 2.80 6.27 -1.78
C VAL A 12 2.33 5.18 -0.83
N LEU A 13 1.11 5.34 -0.33
CA LEU A 13 0.46 4.38 0.56
C LEU A 13 -0.54 3.55 -0.23
N ILE A 14 -0.44 2.23 -0.16
CA ILE A 14 -1.39 1.31 -0.81
C ILE A 14 -2.02 0.38 0.22
N ILE A 15 -3.28 0.01 -0.03
CA ILE A 15 -4.00 -0.93 0.83
C ILE A 15 -4.07 -2.28 0.11
N ILE A 16 -3.55 -3.32 0.74
CA ILE A 16 -3.65 -4.69 0.25
C ILE A 16 -4.18 -5.58 1.38
N ALA A 17 -5.31 -6.23 1.16
CA ALA A 17 -5.97 -7.13 2.10
C ALA A 17 -6.16 -6.50 3.50
N ASN A 18 -6.71 -5.28 3.56
CA ASN A 18 -6.91 -4.50 4.79
C ASN A 18 -5.63 -4.19 5.57
N LYS A 19 -4.49 -4.11 4.88
CA LYS A 19 -3.20 -3.71 5.45
C LYS A 19 -2.66 -2.54 4.65
N VAL A 20 -2.13 -1.55 5.35
CA VAL A 20 -1.52 -0.36 4.76
C VAL A 20 -0.03 -0.60 4.59
N TYR A 21 0.45 -0.41 3.37
CA TYR A 21 1.85 -0.52 3.00
C TYR A 21 2.35 0.83 2.52
N ASP A 22 3.55 1.22 2.98
CA ASP A 22 4.25 2.40 2.49
C ASP A 22 5.31 1.95 1.51
N VAL A 23 5.01 2.18 0.23
CA VAL A 23 5.85 1.80 -0.91
C VAL A 23 6.49 3.04 -1.52
N THR A 24 6.63 4.12 -0.75
CA THR A 24 7.17 5.40 -1.22
C THR A 24 8.54 5.24 -1.86
N ASP A 25 9.48 4.60 -1.16
CA ASP A 25 10.82 4.32 -1.67
C ASP A 25 10.86 3.19 -2.72
N TYR A 26 9.77 2.43 -2.86
CA TYR A 26 9.68 1.28 -3.78
C TYR A 26 8.97 1.61 -5.09
N ALA A 27 8.25 2.74 -5.17
CA ALA A 27 7.49 3.13 -6.35
C ALA A 27 8.39 3.25 -7.59
N GLU A 28 9.58 3.84 -7.44
CA GLU A 28 10.56 4.01 -8.54
C GLU A 28 11.29 2.70 -8.91
N ASP A 29 11.42 1.77 -7.96
CA ASP A 29 12.06 0.46 -8.15
C ASP A 29 11.07 -0.61 -8.64
N HIS A 30 9.77 -0.29 -8.69
CA HIS A 30 8.73 -1.23 -9.05
C HIS A 30 8.81 -1.60 -10.54
N PRO A 31 8.98 -2.89 -10.90
CA PRO A 31 9.09 -3.31 -12.30
C PRO A 31 7.81 -3.11 -13.12
N GLY A 32 6.67 -2.85 -12.48
CA GLY A 32 5.41 -2.46 -13.13
C GLY A 32 5.25 -0.94 -13.33
N GLY A 33 6.23 -0.14 -12.93
CA GLY A 33 6.22 1.32 -12.98
C GLY A 33 5.64 1.97 -11.73
N GLU A 34 5.98 3.24 -11.51
CA GLU A 34 5.41 4.06 -10.44
C GLU A 34 3.96 4.48 -10.73
N ASP A 35 3.58 4.57 -12.01
CA ASP A 35 2.26 5.03 -12.45
C ASP A 35 1.12 4.20 -11.82
N VAL A 36 1.27 2.87 -11.77
CA VAL A 36 0.26 1.98 -11.17
C VAL A 36 0.16 2.16 -9.65
N MET A 37 1.27 2.51 -8.99
CA MET A 37 1.27 2.77 -7.54
C MET A 37 0.69 4.14 -7.22
N LEU A 38 0.93 5.14 -8.08
CA LEU A 38 0.34 6.48 -7.97
C LEU A 38 -1.16 6.46 -8.29
N GLU A 39 -1.60 5.68 -9.27
CA GLU A 39 -3.03 5.53 -9.61
C GLU A 39 -3.82 4.89 -8.45
N HIS A 40 -3.20 3.96 -7.73
CA HIS A 40 -3.80 3.31 -6.56
C HIS A 40 -3.36 3.88 -5.21
N GLN A 41 -2.73 5.05 -5.20
CA GLN A 41 -2.33 5.73 -3.98
C GLN A 41 -3.56 6.05 -3.12
N GLY A 42 -3.57 5.55 -1.88
CA GLY A 42 -4.67 5.72 -0.94
C GLY A 42 -5.90 4.86 -1.23
N ALA A 43 -5.83 3.98 -2.23
CA ALA A 43 -6.90 3.05 -2.60
C ALA A 43 -6.50 1.59 -2.29
N ASP A 44 -7.49 0.69 -2.41
CA ASP A 44 -7.28 -0.75 -2.26
C ASP A 44 -6.81 -1.37 -3.59
N ALA A 45 -5.54 -1.77 -3.63
CA ALA A 45 -4.88 -2.39 -4.78
C ALA A 45 -4.92 -3.93 -4.71
N THR A 46 -5.73 -4.51 -3.83
CA THR A 46 -5.75 -5.97 -3.57
C THR A 46 -6.10 -6.79 -4.81
N THR A 47 -7.03 -6.28 -5.62
CA THR A 47 -7.45 -6.94 -6.86
C THR A 47 -6.33 -6.93 -7.88
N GLU A 48 -5.73 -5.77 -8.11
CA GLU A 48 -4.68 -5.61 -9.12
C GLU A 48 -3.41 -6.36 -8.75
N PHE A 49 -3.03 -6.33 -7.46
CA PHE A 49 -1.91 -7.11 -6.95
C PHE A 49 -2.09 -8.62 -7.15
N GLN A 50 -3.32 -9.12 -7.03
CA GLN A 50 -3.67 -10.52 -7.29
C GLN A 50 -3.74 -10.86 -8.78
N ASP A 51 -4.27 -9.95 -9.60
CA ASP A 51 -4.41 -10.13 -11.05
C ASP A 51 -3.05 -10.23 -11.75
N VAL A 52 -2.10 -9.38 -11.34
CA VAL A 52 -0.70 -9.43 -11.81
C VAL A 52 0.00 -10.73 -11.42
N GLY A 53 -0.44 -11.41 -10.35
CA GLY A 53 0.10 -12.71 -9.95
C GLY A 53 1.50 -12.63 -9.34
N HIS A 54 1.75 -11.66 -8.46
CA HIS A 54 3.03 -11.50 -7.78
C HIS A 54 3.48 -12.79 -7.08
N SER A 55 4.75 -13.17 -7.29
CA SER A 55 5.33 -14.37 -6.68
C SER A 55 5.36 -14.27 -5.15
N ARG A 56 5.40 -15.43 -4.47
CA ARG A 56 5.45 -15.49 -2.99
C ARG A 56 6.60 -14.69 -2.38
N ALA A 57 7.72 -14.58 -3.09
CA ALA A 57 8.87 -13.77 -2.66
C ALA A 57 8.54 -12.27 -2.68
N ALA A 58 7.90 -11.78 -3.74
CA ALA A 58 7.45 -10.39 -3.82
C ALA A 58 6.43 -10.04 -2.73
N GLN A 59 5.53 -10.98 -2.40
CA GLN A 59 4.58 -10.82 -1.29
C GLN A 59 5.27 -10.72 0.07
N GLN A 60 6.37 -11.45 0.26
CA GLN A 60 7.16 -11.39 1.49
C GLN A 60 7.94 -10.08 1.60
N GLU A 61 8.51 -9.60 0.50
CA GLU A 61 9.18 -8.29 0.48
C GLU A 61 8.18 -7.16 0.73
N LEU A 62 7.01 -7.19 0.08
CA LEU A 62 5.90 -6.27 0.36
C LEU A 62 5.53 -6.27 1.86
N ALA A 63 5.53 -7.44 2.51
CA ALA A 63 5.22 -7.55 3.94
C ALA A 63 6.19 -6.78 4.84
N ARG A 64 7.40 -6.44 4.37
CA ARG A 64 8.39 -5.61 5.09
C ARG A 64 8.02 -4.14 5.11
N TYR A 65 7.27 -3.69 4.10
CA TYR A 65 6.76 -2.32 3.95
C TYR A 65 5.42 -2.10 4.65
N LEU A 66 4.95 -3.08 5.44
CA LEU A 66 3.71 -2.97 6.21
C LEU A 66 3.86 -1.92 7.31
N VAL A 67 3.08 -0.85 7.23
CA VAL A 67 3.03 0.20 8.25
C VAL A 67 2.02 -0.15 9.33
N ALA A 68 0.81 -0.48 8.91
CA ALA A 68 -0.31 -0.69 9.81
C ALA A 68 -1.28 -1.71 9.23
N LYS A 69 -2.01 -2.39 10.12
CA LYS A 69 -3.18 -3.16 9.75
C LYS A 69 -4.39 -2.27 10.00
N LEU A 70 -5.33 -2.19 9.06
CA LEU A 70 -6.65 -1.65 9.34
C LEU A 70 -7.35 -2.67 10.25
N GLU A 71 -7.06 -2.58 11.54
CA GLU A 71 -7.91 -3.22 12.52
C GLU A 71 -9.21 -2.43 12.49
N ALA A 72 -10.31 -3.11 12.16
CA ALA A 72 -11.65 -2.57 12.32
C ALA A 72 -11.86 -2.34 13.81
N GLY A 73 -11.43 -1.17 14.29
CA GLY A 73 -11.58 -0.75 15.66
C GLY A 73 -13.06 -0.65 15.99
N ASP A 74 -13.57 -1.72 16.60
CA ASP A 74 -14.20 -1.68 17.92
C ASP A 74 -14.74 -0.29 18.28
N CYS A 75 -15.97 -0.02 17.83
CA CYS A 75 -16.76 1.08 18.36
C CYS A 75 -17.52 0.52 19.57
N ALA A 76 -16.91 0.66 20.75
CA ALA A 76 -17.56 0.45 22.05
C ALA A 76 -18.51 1.61 22.38
#